data_AF-A0A959DVE0-F1
#
_entry.id   AF-A0A959DVE0-F1
#
_cell.length_a   1.000
_cell.length_b   1.000
_cell.length_c   1.000
_cell.angle_alpha   90.00
_cell.angle_beta   90.00
_cell.angle_gamma   90.00
#
_symmetry.space_group_name_H-M   'P 1'
#
loop_
_entity.id
_entity.type
_entity.pdbx_description
1 polymer ?
#
loop_
_entity_poly.entity_id
_entity_poly.type
_entity_poly.pdbx_seq_one_letter_code
_entity_poly.pdbx_strand_id
1 'polypeptide(L)'
;MKTNIFSAIVFVLHFIFIFQLHSQNVPYVPLYTTSTFSKAINVSLPVGAMAGSASTSNDNAMYAVPLIVPQGTNGITPNISLAYSSGGMNGPLGQGWSVSGLSMIMRVGSNLYFDGEVSLVNYDSKDRFAIDGSHLILKSGSYGSSGATYGRETEDFSVITSQGSLFGGPAYFTVESKDGTCGSST
;
A
#
# COMPACT_ATOMS: atom_id res chain seq x y z
N MET A 1 55.61 8.85 1.37
CA MET A 1 54.72 7.91 2.08
C MET A 1 54.49 6.73 1.13
N LYS A 2 55.25 5.64 1.28
CA LYS A 2 55.19 4.50 0.34
C LYS A 2 54.10 3.54 0.84
N THR A 3 52.96 3.49 0.15
CA THR A 3 51.90 2.51 0.45
C THR A 3 52.45 1.11 0.18
N ASN A 4 52.53 0.27 1.22
CA ASN A 4 53.04 -1.10 1.12
C ASN A 4 52.08 -1.94 0.28
N ILE A 5 52.49 -2.29 -0.94
CA ILE A 5 51.69 -3.03 -1.94
C ILE A 5 51.14 -4.34 -1.38
N PHE A 6 51.87 -4.96 -0.43
CA PHE A 6 51.47 -6.18 0.26
C PHE A 6 50.21 -5.99 1.12
N SER A 7 50.07 -4.83 1.78
CA SER A 7 48.90 -4.50 2.60
C SER A 7 47.67 -4.21 1.73
N ALA A 8 47.86 -3.60 0.55
CA ALA A 8 46.78 -3.39 -0.41
C ALA A 8 46.25 -4.71 -0.99
N ILE A 9 47.14 -5.67 -1.29
CA ILE A 9 46.76 -6.99 -1.81
C ILE A 9 45.98 -7.81 -0.76
N VAL A 10 46.42 -7.78 0.50
CA VAL A 10 45.72 -8.48 1.60
C VAL A 10 44.33 -7.88 1.85
N PHE A 11 44.19 -6.55 1.74
CA PHE A 11 42.90 -5.87 1.90
C PHE A 11 41.93 -6.18 0.76
N VAL A 12 42.42 -6.23 -0.49
CA VAL A 12 41.61 -6.63 -1.66
C VAL A 12 41.18 -8.09 -1.59
N LEU A 13 42.06 -9.01 -1.16
CA LEU A 13 41.72 -10.42 -0.96
C LEU A 13 40.68 -10.62 0.16
N HIS A 14 40.78 -9.88 1.26
CA HIS A 14 39.76 -9.89 2.32
C HIS A 14 38.42 -9.34 1.83
N PHE A 15 38.42 -8.28 1.02
CA PHE A 15 37.20 -7.69 0.48
C PHE A 15 36.48 -8.64 -0.52
N ILE A 16 37.23 -9.42 -1.30
CA ILE A 16 36.69 -10.42 -2.23
C ILE A 16 36.10 -11.63 -1.47
N PHE A 17 36.66 -12.02 -0.33
CA PHE A 17 36.19 -13.20 0.43
C PHE A 17 34.92 -12.95 1.27
N ILE A 18 34.62 -11.69 1.62
CA ILE A 18 33.45 -11.32 2.42
C ILE A 18 32.19 -11.11 1.54
N PHE A 19 32.36 -10.75 0.27
CA PHE A 19 31.27 -10.64 -0.71
C PHE A 19 30.97 -12.01 -1.37
N GLN A 20 30.52 -12.97 -0.57
CA GLN A 20 29.76 -14.10 -1.12
C GLN A 20 28.41 -13.54 -1.59
N LEU A 21 28.26 -13.35 -2.90
CA LEU A 21 26.99 -13.02 -3.54
C LEU A 21 26.02 -14.18 -3.27
N HIS A 22 25.14 -14.01 -2.29
CA HIS A 22 24.01 -14.92 -2.09
C HIS A 22 22.97 -14.62 -3.17
N SER A 23 23.18 -15.14 -4.39
CA SER A 23 22.09 -15.25 -5.35
C SER A 23 21.13 -16.32 -4.83
N GLN A 24 19.94 -15.90 -4.43
CA GLN A 24 18.83 -16.82 -4.15
C GLN A 24 18.40 -17.46 -5.47
N ASN A 25 18.95 -18.63 -5.81
CA ASN A 25 18.37 -19.49 -6.82
C ASN A 25 17.08 -20.06 -6.26
N VAL A 26 15.94 -19.44 -6.58
CA VAL A 26 14.62 -20.03 -6.32
C VAL A 26 14.34 -21.03 -7.43
N PRO A 27 14.40 -22.35 -7.19
CA PRO A 27 14.10 -23.34 -8.21
C PRO A 27 12.58 -23.29 -8.45
N TYR A 28 12.17 -22.84 -9.62
CA TYR A 28 10.76 -22.88 -10.00
C TYR A 28 10.40 -24.32 -10.34
N VAL A 29 9.76 -25.02 -9.40
CA VAL A 29 9.15 -26.33 -9.68
C VAL A 29 7.73 -26.07 -10.16
N PRO A 30 7.35 -26.51 -11.37
CA PRO A 30 6.00 -26.33 -11.85
C PRO A 30 5.01 -27.05 -10.92
N LEU A 31 3.92 -26.36 -10.55
CA LEU A 31 2.87 -26.91 -9.68
C LEU A 31 2.20 -28.16 -10.28
N TYR A 32 2.34 -28.35 -11.58
CA TYR A 32 1.77 -29.46 -12.34
C TYR A 32 2.78 -29.96 -13.37
N THR A 33 2.86 -31.28 -13.52
CA THR A 33 3.57 -31.94 -14.61
C THR A 33 2.53 -32.58 -15.52
N THR A 34 2.93 -32.97 -16.74
CA THR A 34 2.08 -33.78 -17.62
C THR A 34 1.67 -35.13 -17.02
N SER A 35 2.36 -35.59 -15.95
CA SER A 35 1.97 -36.78 -15.19
C SER A 35 0.97 -36.52 -14.07
N THR A 36 0.94 -35.31 -13.49
CA THR A 36 0.03 -34.95 -12.39
C THR A 36 -1.21 -34.18 -12.84
N PHE A 37 -1.21 -33.65 -14.06
CA PHE A 37 -2.36 -33.03 -14.70
C PHE A 37 -2.80 -33.84 -15.92
N SER A 38 -3.61 -34.88 -15.70
CA SER A 38 -4.14 -35.73 -16.79
C SER A 38 -5.41 -35.18 -17.46
N LYS A 39 -5.78 -33.93 -17.18
CA LYS A 39 -6.96 -33.30 -17.78
C LYS A 39 -6.60 -32.78 -19.17
N ALA A 40 -7.12 -33.44 -20.21
CA ALA A 40 -7.06 -32.92 -21.57
C ALA A 40 -7.75 -31.54 -21.62
N ILE A 41 -6.98 -30.48 -21.87
CA ILE A 41 -7.54 -29.13 -22.05
C ILE A 41 -8.35 -29.17 -23.35
N ASN A 42 -9.66 -29.01 -23.22
CA ASN A 42 -10.52 -28.92 -24.38
C ASN A 42 -10.37 -27.52 -25.00
N VAL A 43 -9.51 -27.40 -26.00
CA VAL A 43 -9.22 -26.14 -26.73
C VAL A 43 -10.39 -25.66 -27.60
N SER A 44 -11.46 -26.45 -27.74
CA SER A 44 -12.68 -26.05 -28.44
C SER A 44 -13.69 -25.34 -27.53
N LEU A 45 -13.51 -25.40 -26.21
CA LEU A 45 -14.33 -24.65 -25.27
C LEU A 45 -13.74 -23.25 -25.06
N PRO A 46 -14.59 -22.22 -24.90
CA PRO A 46 -14.13 -20.91 -24.47
C PRO A 46 -13.33 -21.02 -23.18
N VAL A 47 -12.09 -20.57 -23.18
CA VAL A 47 -11.34 -20.36 -21.95
C VAL A 47 -11.90 -19.10 -21.27
N GLY A 48 -12.12 -19.18 -19.96
CA GLY A 48 -12.52 -18.00 -19.19
C GLY A 48 -11.41 -16.94 -19.27
N ALA A 49 -11.74 -15.75 -19.72
CA ALA A 49 -10.87 -14.59 -19.59
C ALA A 49 -11.29 -13.81 -18.36
N MET A 50 -10.35 -13.48 -17.48
CA MET A 50 -10.60 -12.47 -16.46
C MET A 50 -10.63 -11.10 -17.13
N ALA A 51 -11.64 -10.30 -16.79
CA ALA A 51 -11.64 -8.89 -17.17
C ALA A 51 -10.36 -8.25 -16.64
N GLY A 52 -9.67 -7.49 -17.48
CA GLY A 52 -8.45 -6.80 -17.12
C GLY A 52 -8.13 -5.67 -18.09
N SER A 53 -7.58 -4.58 -17.57
CA SER A 53 -7.20 -3.42 -18.38
C SER A 53 -5.74 -3.04 -18.12
N ALA A 54 -4.96 -2.97 -19.18
CA ALA A 54 -3.57 -2.50 -19.15
C ALA A 54 -3.53 -0.98 -19.41
N SER A 55 -2.64 -0.28 -18.71
CA SER A 55 -2.36 1.15 -18.93
C SER A 55 -0.92 1.48 -18.54
N THR A 56 -0.52 2.74 -18.71
CA THR A 56 0.78 3.25 -18.25
C THR A 56 0.59 4.57 -17.52
N SER A 57 1.37 4.81 -16.46
CA SER A 57 1.36 6.07 -15.71
C SER A 57 2.72 6.29 -15.05
N ASN A 58 3.26 7.50 -15.15
CA ASN A 58 4.59 7.85 -14.60
C ASN A 58 5.68 6.82 -14.96
N ASP A 59 5.78 6.45 -16.24
CA ASP A 59 6.70 5.43 -16.78
C ASP A 59 6.55 4.02 -16.17
N ASN A 60 5.46 3.75 -15.45
CA ASN A 60 5.14 2.43 -14.93
C ASN A 60 4.07 1.74 -15.77
N ALA A 61 4.25 0.45 -16.01
CA ALA A 61 3.22 -0.42 -16.55
C ALA A 61 2.19 -0.71 -15.45
N MET A 62 0.92 -0.55 -15.78
CA MET A 62 -0.19 -0.78 -14.85
C MET A 62 -1.17 -1.81 -15.42
N TYR A 63 -1.74 -2.62 -14.53
CA TYR A 63 -2.76 -3.60 -14.89
C TYR A 63 -3.82 -3.68 -13.79
N ALA A 64 -5.09 -3.60 -14.16
CA ALA A 64 -6.19 -3.67 -13.20
C ALA A 64 -7.11 -4.84 -13.53
N VAL A 65 -7.46 -5.63 -12.53
CA VAL A 65 -8.40 -6.75 -12.62
C VAL A 65 -9.58 -6.44 -11.70
N PRO A 66 -10.76 -6.05 -12.21
CA PRO A 66 -11.93 -5.81 -11.37
C PRO A 66 -12.41 -7.10 -10.70
N LEU A 67 -12.79 -7.01 -9.44
CA LEU A 67 -13.47 -8.08 -8.72
C LEU A 67 -14.98 -7.91 -8.89
N ILE A 68 -15.64 -8.97 -9.35
CA ILE A 68 -17.09 -8.98 -9.49
C ILE A 68 -17.69 -9.18 -8.10
N VAL A 69 -18.32 -8.13 -7.58
CA VAL A 69 -19.06 -8.16 -6.32
C VAL A 69 -20.57 -8.16 -6.58
N PRO A 70 -21.38 -8.74 -5.67
CA PRO A 70 -22.83 -8.59 -5.73
C PRO A 70 -23.24 -7.12 -5.71
N GLN A 71 -24.38 -6.80 -6.31
CA GLN A 71 -24.94 -5.45 -6.24
C GLN A 71 -25.19 -5.07 -4.78
N GLY A 72 -24.69 -3.91 -4.37
CA GLY A 72 -24.87 -3.40 -3.02
C GLY A 72 -26.27 -2.81 -2.79
N THR A 73 -26.69 -2.82 -1.53
CA THR A 73 -27.96 -2.23 -1.09
C THR A 73 -27.97 -0.71 -1.33
N ASN A 74 -29.11 -0.14 -1.74
CA ASN A 74 -29.28 1.29 -2.03
C ASN A 74 -28.29 1.87 -3.06
N GLY A 75 -27.78 1.03 -3.98
CA GLY A 75 -26.85 1.48 -5.02
C GLY A 75 -25.41 1.70 -4.54
N ILE A 76 -25.11 1.41 -3.28
CA ILE A 76 -23.76 1.50 -2.71
C ILE A 76 -23.04 0.17 -2.95
N THR A 77 -22.42 0.05 -4.12
CA THR A 77 -21.63 -1.14 -4.49
C THR A 77 -20.14 -0.82 -4.40
N PRO A 78 -19.34 -1.55 -3.60
CA PRO A 78 -17.91 -1.30 -3.52
C PRO A 78 -17.25 -1.64 -4.86
N ASN A 79 -16.38 -0.76 -5.34
CA ASN A 79 -15.57 -1.03 -6.52
C ASN A 79 -14.20 -1.53 -6.05
N ILE A 80 -13.96 -2.84 -6.13
CA ILE A 80 -12.70 -3.45 -5.68
C ILE A 80 -11.99 -4.05 -6.89
N SER A 81 -10.67 -3.87 -6.97
CA SER A 81 -9.86 -4.47 -8.03
C SER A 81 -8.49 -4.90 -7.52
N LEU A 82 -7.84 -5.83 -8.22
CA LEU A 82 -6.40 -6.07 -8.07
C LEU A 82 -5.67 -5.11 -8.99
N ALA A 83 -4.76 -4.32 -8.43
CA ALA A 83 -3.97 -3.35 -9.17
C ALA A 83 -2.50 -3.75 -9.16
N TYR A 84 -1.91 -3.79 -10.36
CA TYR A 84 -0.48 -3.99 -10.58
C TYR A 84 0.18 -2.67 -11.00
N SER A 85 1.36 -2.39 -10.49
CA SER A 85 2.29 -1.37 -10.97
C SER A 85 3.70 -1.95 -11.03
N SER A 86 4.39 -1.76 -12.16
CA SER A 86 5.77 -2.26 -12.34
C SER A 86 6.78 -1.67 -11.35
N GLY A 87 6.54 -0.44 -10.88
CA GLY A 87 7.34 0.21 -9.85
C GLY A 87 6.81 -0.01 -8.43
N GLY A 88 5.72 -0.78 -8.28
CA GLY A 88 5.17 -1.12 -6.98
C GLY A 88 6.11 -2.05 -6.20
N MET A 89 6.11 -1.90 -4.88
CA MET A 89 6.93 -2.68 -3.96
C MET A 89 6.34 -4.08 -3.72
N ASN A 90 7.08 -4.93 -3.00
CA ASN A 90 6.55 -6.21 -2.55
C ASN A 90 5.50 -6.03 -1.46
N GLY A 91 4.36 -6.71 -1.60
CA GLY A 91 3.27 -6.68 -0.65
C GLY A 91 2.62 -8.05 -0.43
N PRO A 92 1.48 -8.11 0.29
CA PRO A 92 0.78 -9.36 0.59
C PRO A 92 0.35 -10.16 -0.65
N LEU A 93 0.20 -9.49 -1.80
CA LEU A 93 -0.18 -10.09 -3.08
C LEU A 93 1.02 -10.33 -4.02
N GLY A 94 2.25 -10.09 -3.53
CA GLY A 94 3.48 -10.17 -4.31
C GLY A 94 3.96 -8.83 -4.85
N GLN A 95 5.07 -8.86 -5.58
CA GLN A 95 5.73 -7.67 -6.13
C GLN A 95 4.80 -6.92 -7.10
N GLY A 96 4.60 -5.64 -6.82
CA GLY A 96 3.83 -4.74 -7.68
C GLY A 96 2.31 -4.89 -7.58
N TRP A 97 1.80 -5.90 -6.87
CA TRP A 97 0.37 -6.16 -6.73
C TRP A 97 -0.21 -5.59 -5.43
N SER A 98 -1.41 -5.02 -5.53
CA SER A 98 -2.16 -4.42 -4.43
C SER A 98 -3.66 -4.60 -4.62
N VAL A 99 -4.45 -4.43 -3.56
CA VAL A 99 -5.90 -4.30 -3.64
C VAL A 99 -6.23 -2.82 -3.75
N SER A 100 -7.03 -2.45 -4.74
CA SER A 100 -7.53 -1.09 -4.95
C SER A 100 -9.02 -1.02 -4.63
N GLY A 101 -9.50 0.17 -4.28
CA GLY A 101 -10.91 0.44 -4.00
C GLY A 101 -11.34 0.27 -2.54
N LEU A 102 -10.37 0.03 -1.65
CA LEU A 102 -10.58 0.10 -0.21
C LEU A 102 -10.10 1.45 0.30
N SER A 103 -10.89 2.10 1.14
CA SER A 103 -10.49 3.32 1.82
C SER A 103 -9.81 2.97 3.15
N MET A 104 -8.70 3.64 3.46
CA MET A 104 -8.00 3.45 4.72
C MET A 104 -7.50 4.75 5.32
N ILE A 105 -7.51 4.78 6.65
CA ILE A 105 -6.75 5.75 7.43
C ILE A 105 -5.38 5.14 7.74
N MET A 106 -4.33 5.93 7.55
CA MET A 106 -2.98 5.57 7.91
C MET A 106 -2.33 6.64 8.75
N ARG A 107 -1.46 6.22 9.66
CA ARG A 107 -0.56 7.11 10.39
C ARG A 107 0.58 7.50 9.47
N VAL A 108 0.87 8.78 9.38
CA VAL A 108 1.92 9.38 8.55
C VAL A 108 2.82 10.27 9.41
N GLY A 109 4.03 10.50 8.93
CA GLY A 109 4.96 11.42 9.58
C GLY A 109 4.52 12.88 9.39
N SER A 110 5.01 13.76 10.27
CA SER A 110 4.83 15.21 10.15
C SER A 110 5.70 15.78 9.04
N ASN A 111 5.20 16.81 8.38
CA ASN A 111 5.96 17.56 7.38
C ASN A 111 5.94 19.07 7.66
N LEU A 112 6.94 19.77 7.10
CA LEU A 112 7.12 21.20 7.36
C LEU A 112 5.95 22.06 6.86
N TYR A 113 5.30 21.64 5.76
CA TYR A 113 4.25 22.44 5.12
C TYR A 113 2.97 22.49 5.95
N PHE A 114 2.52 21.35 6.48
CA PHE A 114 1.29 21.25 7.27
C PHE A 114 1.53 21.35 8.78
N ASP A 115 2.65 20.84 9.27
CA ASP A 115 2.87 20.61 10.71
C ASP A 115 3.97 21.48 11.32
N GLY A 116 4.77 22.16 10.49
CA GLY A 116 5.89 23.01 10.94
C GLY A 116 7.12 22.23 11.42
N GLU A 117 7.08 20.90 11.38
CA GLU A 117 8.20 20.02 11.75
C GLU A 117 8.27 18.82 10.81
N VAL A 118 9.44 18.20 10.71
CA VAL A 118 9.62 16.95 9.96
C VAL A 118 9.88 15.83 10.96
N SER A 119 9.03 14.82 10.96
CA SER A 119 9.19 13.63 11.79
C SER A 119 8.75 12.40 11.04
N LEU A 120 9.40 11.26 11.31
CA LEU A 120 8.91 9.96 10.91
C LEU A 120 7.74 9.54 11.80
N VAL A 121 7.08 8.43 11.44
CA VAL A 121 6.05 7.79 12.27
C VAL A 121 6.73 7.15 13.49
N ASN A 122 6.42 7.66 14.68
CA ASN A 122 7.00 7.21 15.96
C ASN A 122 5.99 6.56 16.90
N TYR A 123 4.72 6.45 16.50
CA TYR A 123 3.59 6.01 17.34
C TYR A 123 3.38 6.88 18.58
N ASP A 124 3.52 8.20 18.41
CA ASP A 124 3.31 9.19 19.46
C ASP A 124 2.26 10.24 19.05
N SER A 125 2.15 11.31 19.84
CA SER A 125 1.22 12.42 19.58
C SER A 125 1.70 13.40 18.50
N LYS A 126 2.94 13.25 18.03
CA LYS A 126 3.47 14.07 16.94
C LYS A 126 3.08 13.53 15.58
N ASP A 127 2.77 12.24 15.47
CA ASP A 127 2.35 11.67 14.21
C ASP A 127 1.07 12.33 13.68
N ARG A 128 0.87 12.17 12.38
CA ARG A 128 -0.28 12.66 11.63
C ARG A 128 -1.07 11.51 11.04
N PHE A 129 -2.23 11.82 10.48
CA PHE A 129 -3.10 10.86 9.82
C PHE A 129 -3.36 11.30 8.38
N ALA A 130 -3.50 10.33 7.50
CA ALA A 130 -3.94 10.53 6.13
C ALA A 130 -5.06 9.55 5.80
N ILE A 131 -6.04 10.00 5.02
CA ILE A 131 -7.08 9.15 4.43
C ILE A 131 -6.80 9.00 2.95
N ASP A 132 -6.64 7.76 2.47
CA ASP A 132 -6.39 7.47 1.05
C ASP A 132 -5.22 8.27 0.46
N GLY A 133 -4.21 8.54 1.28
CA GLY A 133 -3.02 9.33 0.94
C GLY A 133 -3.15 10.84 1.14
N SER A 134 -4.35 11.39 1.36
CA SER A 134 -4.57 12.81 1.64
C SER A 134 -4.34 13.12 3.12
N HIS A 135 -3.51 14.12 3.43
CA HIS A 135 -3.25 14.54 4.80
C HIS A 135 -4.54 15.03 5.50
N LEU A 136 -4.72 14.68 6.78
CA LEU A 136 -5.85 15.16 7.59
C LEU A 136 -5.48 16.43 8.35
N ILE A 137 -6.25 17.48 8.08
CA ILE A 137 -6.09 18.82 8.66
C ILE A 137 -7.11 19.01 9.76
N LEU A 138 -6.64 19.25 10.99
CA LEU A 138 -7.50 19.46 12.15
C LEU A 138 -8.40 20.70 11.98
N LYS A 139 -9.70 20.53 12.20
CA LYS A 139 -10.70 21.60 12.17
C LYS A 139 -11.16 21.98 13.59
N SER A 140 -11.30 20.99 14.49
CA SER A 140 -11.70 21.21 15.88
C SER A 140 -11.23 20.09 16.81
N GLY A 141 -11.03 20.42 18.08
CA GLY A 141 -10.53 19.51 19.11
C GLY A 141 -9.00 19.47 19.18
N SER A 142 -8.46 18.36 19.70
CA SER A 142 -7.03 18.11 19.81
C SER A 142 -6.63 16.99 18.86
N TYR A 143 -5.57 17.18 18.07
CA TYR A 143 -5.12 16.20 17.08
C TYR A 143 -4.95 14.79 17.69
N GLY A 144 -5.53 13.78 17.06
CA GLY A 144 -5.51 12.39 17.51
C GLY A 144 -6.35 12.07 18.75
N SER A 145 -7.05 13.04 19.33
CA SER A 145 -7.94 12.80 20.48
C SER A 145 -9.34 12.35 20.03
N SER A 146 -10.04 11.58 20.86
CA SER A 146 -11.44 11.22 20.60
C SER A 146 -12.30 12.49 20.48
N GLY A 147 -13.14 12.55 19.44
CA GLY A 147 -13.99 13.70 19.12
C GLY A 147 -13.33 14.81 18.31
N ALA A 148 -12.04 14.70 17.98
CA ALA A 148 -11.41 15.66 17.08
C ALA A 148 -11.90 15.47 15.63
N THR A 149 -12.07 16.60 14.93
CA THR A 149 -12.61 16.63 13.57
C THR A 149 -11.57 17.16 12.58
N TYR A 150 -11.58 16.61 11.38
CA TYR A 150 -10.60 16.89 10.33
C TYR A 150 -11.30 17.09 8.99
N GLY A 151 -10.62 17.85 8.12
CA GLY A 151 -10.87 17.85 6.68
C GLY A 151 -9.64 17.30 5.93
N ARG A 152 -9.82 17.01 4.65
CA ARG A 152 -8.72 16.62 3.74
C ARG A 152 -7.88 17.83 3.34
N GLU A 153 -6.64 17.57 2.90
CA GLU A 153 -5.73 18.61 2.40
C GLU A 153 -6.31 19.36 1.20
N THR A 154 -6.96 18.62 0.31
CA THR A 154 -7.80 19.15 -0.78
C THR A 154 -9.24 19.03 -0.31
N GLU A 155 -9.89 20.19 -0.12
CA GLU A 155 -11.22 20.26 0.46
C GLU A 155 -12.26 19.58 -0.44
N ASP A 156 -13.00 18.65 0.15
CA ASP A 156 -14.11 17.92 -0.49
C ASP A 156 -15.40 17.97 0.34
N PHE A 157 -15.38 18.74 1.44
CA PHE A 157 -16.47 18.91 2.41
C PHE A 157 -16.85 17.63 3.15
N SER A 158 -15.95 16.64 3.20
CA SER A 158 -16.09 15.51 4.12
C SER A 158 -15.67 15.91 5.54
N VAL A 159 -16.36 15.37 6.53
CA VAL A 159 -16.03 15.51 7.94
C VAL A 159 -15.51 14.17 8.44
N ILE A 160 -14.22 14.15 8.81
CA ILE A 160 -13.58 12.98 9.41
C ILE A 160 -13.52 13.22 10.92
N THR A 161 -13.95 12.25 11.73
CA THR A 161 -13.93 12.37 13.20
C THR A 161 -13.18 11.19 13.81
N SER A 162 -12.20 11.47 14.68
CA SER A 162 -11.52 10.41 15.46
C SER A 162 -12.38 9.96 16.62
N GLN A 163 -12.45 8.64 16.85
CA GLN A 163 -13.28 8.04 17.89
C GLN A 163 -12.47 7.09 18.78
N GLY A 164 -12.77 7.13 20.07
CA GLY A 164 -12.10 6.30 21.07
C GLY A 164 -10.64 6.67 21.27
N SER A 165 -9.98 5.91 22.14
CA SER A 165 -8.55 6.04 22.41
C SER A 165 -7.96 4.65 22.60
N LEU A 166 -7.00 4.29 21.75
CA LEU A 166 -6.28 3.02 21.79
C LEU A 166 -4.78 3.30 21.58
N PHE A 167 -3.95 2.79 22.49
CA PHE A 167 -2.48 2.92 22.41
C PHE A 167 -1.94 4.34 22.11
N GLY A 168 -2.58 5.38 22.66
CA GLY A 168 -2.13 6.77 22.48
C GLY A 168 -2.58 7.43 21.16
N GLY A 169 -3.55 6.85 20.46
CA GLY A 169 -4.24 7.47 19.32
C GLY A 169 -5.71 7.08 19.23
N PRO A 170 -6.43 7.49 18.17
CA PRO A 170 -7.81 7.09 17.94
C PRO A 170 -7.95 5.57 17.78
N ALA A 171 -9.09 5.02 18.21
CA ALA A 171 -9.40 3.60 17.98
C ALA A 171 -9.93 3.34 16.57
N TYR A 172 -10.67 4.29 16.01
CA TYR A 172 -11.17 4.30 14.63
C TYR A 172 -11.56 5.72 14.22
N PHE A 173 -11.93 5.89 12.96
CA PHE A 173 -12.43 7.15 12.41
C PHE A 173 -13.79 6.93 11.76
N THR A 174 -14.63 7.96 11.81
CA THR A 174 -15.87 8.04 11.04
C THR A 174 -15.74 9.12 9.98
N VAL A 175 -16.25 8.86 8.79
CA VAL A 175 -16.24 9.79 7.66
C VAL A 175 -17.68 10.06 7.28
N GLU A 176 -18.06 11.32 7.30
CA GLU A 176 -19.34 11.81 6.77
C GLU A 176 -19.03 12.61 5.50
N SER A 177 -19.51 12.13 4.36
CA SER A 177 -19.33 12.79 3.07
C SER A 177 -20.35 13.92 2.90
N LYS A 178 -20.09 14.86 1.98
CA LYS A 178 -20.99 16.00 1.71
C LYS A 178 -22.43 15.61 1.31
N ASP A 179 -22.61 14.39 0.82
CA ASP A 179 -23.88 13.81 0.39
C ASP A 179 -24.63 13.10 1.54
N GLY A 180 -24.06 13.10 2.76
CA GLY A 180 -24.59 12.42 3.93
C GLY A 180 -24.25 10.93 4.01
N THR A 181 -23.41 10.41 3.10
CA THR A 181 -22.94 9.03 3.19
C THR A 181 -21.94 8.90 4.34
N CYS A 182 -22.23 8.02 5.29
CA CYS A 182 -21.37 7.75 6.44
C CYS A 182 -20.61 6.43 6.28
N GLY A 183 -19.31 6.44 6.57
CA GLY A 183 -18.46 5.26 6.64
C GLY A 183 -17.61 5.25 7.92
N SER A 184 -17.13 4.07 8.32
CA SER A 184 -16.18 3.92 9.42
C SER A 184 -14.92 3.21 8.92
N SER A 185 -13.76 3.75 9.27
CA SER A 185 -12.46 3.14 8.95
C SER A 185 -11.69 2.95 10.26
N THR A 186 -11.19 1.74 10.48
CA THR A 186 -10.31 1.39 11.61
C THR A 186 -8.85 1.57 11.25
#